data_AF-A0A959Y0F0-F1
#
_entry.id   AF-A0A959Y0F0-F1
#
_cell.length_a   1.000
_cell.length_b   1.000
_cell.length_c   1.000
_cell.angle_alpha   90.00
_cell.angle_beta   90.00
_cell.angle_gamma   90.00
#
_symmetry.space_group_name_H-M   'P 1'
#
loop_
_entity.id
_entity.type
_entity.pdbx_description
1 polymer ?
#
loop_
_entity_poly.entity_id
_entity_poly.type
_entity_poly.pdbx_seq_one_letter_code
_entity_poly.pdbx_strand_id
1 'polypeptide(L)'
;TFRKFNDLDSRKWFSIQSAYNSPSPGVYLIAGCFVKKYEGEQNQGSRVYTNDFPIYRYADLLLLIAEAKIILGQNPATEINLVRARGYGANYNAGTLGYPNQAVDADPKQAILQERFFEFIFEGKRWHDLRRMGDSYVFQHTSVLQSEAFKVLWPIDRNSLTNNRALVQTPGYPAF
;
A
#
# COMPACT_ATOMS: atom_id res chain seq x y z
N THR A 1 -5.61 4.43 -6.92
CA THR A 1 -4.24 3.88 -6.85
C THR A 1 -3.36 4.44 -7.95
N PHE A 2 -3.58 4.11 -9.23
CA PHE A 2 -2.78 4.64 -10.35
C PHE A 2 -2.72 6.17 -10.42
N ARG A 3 -3.87 6.85 -10.34
CA ARG A 3 -3.98 8.33 -10.38
C ARG A 3 -3.38 9.05 -9.16
N LYS A 4 -3.06 8.32 -8.08
CA LYS A 4 -2.47 8.93 -6.87
C LYS A 4 -0.96 9.15 -7.03
N PHE A 5 -0.30 8.42 -7.94
CA PHE A 5 1.10 8.66 -8.24
C PHE A 5 1.29 9.92 -9.07
N ASN A 6 2.38 10.62 -8.79
CA ASN A 6 2.98 11.57 -9.72
C ASN A 6 3.43 10.83 -11.00
N ASP A 7 3.27 11.44 -12.18
CA ASP A 7 3.70 10.85 -13.45
C ASP A 7 5.21 10.63 -13.56
N LEU A 8 5.99 11.41 -12.80
CA LEU A 8 7.45 11.29 -12.72
C LEU A 8 7.92 10.14 -11.83
N ASP A 9 7.03 9.54 -11.03
CA ASP A 9 7.35 8.39 -10.18
C ASP A 9 7.29 7.10 -11.01
N SER A 10 8.46 6.48 -11.21
CA SER A 10 8.58 5.26 -12.02
C SER A 10 7.76 4.09 -11.48
N ARG A 11 7.47 4.07 -10.17
CA ARG A 11 6.68 3.02 -9.52
C ARG A 11 5.25 2.97 -10.05
N LYS A 12 4.71 4.08 -10.56
CA LYS A 12 3.39 4.15 -11.21
C LYS A 12 3.28 3.13 -12.34
N TRP A 13 4.21 3.22 -13.29
CA TRP A 13 4.22 2.47 -14.53
C TRP A 13 4.79 1.07 -14.38
N PHE A 14 5.64 0.85 -13.37
CA PHE A 14 6.16 -0.47 -13.03
C PHE A 14 5.13 -1.33 -12.30
N SER A 15 4.36 -0.72 -11.38
CA SER A 15 3.45 -1.50 -10.54
C SER A 15 2.11 -1.78 -11.19
N ILE A 16 1.60 -0.84 -12.00
CA ILE A 16 0.21 -0.84 -12.48
C ILE A 16 0.17 -0.50 -13.97
N GLN A 17 -0.56 -1.29 -14.74
CA GLN A 17 -0.90 -0.99 -16.13
C GLN A 17 -2.31 -0.40 -16.20
N SER A 18 -2.47 0.73 -16.88
CA SER A 18 -3.79 1.29 -17.19
C SER A 18 -4.31 0.74 -18.53
N ALA A 19 -5.63 0.53 -18.58
CA ALA A 19 -6.39 0.23 -19.78
C ALA A 19 -7.25 1.45 -20.14
N TYR A 20 -7.42 1.70 -21.44
CA TYR A 20 -8.06 2.92 -21.94
C TYR A 20 -9.22 2.61 -22.88
N ASN A 21 -10.27 3.43 -22.80
CA ASN A 21 -11.26 3.58 -23.86
C ASN A 21 -10.86 4.75 -24.76
N SER A 22 -11.19 4.66 -26.06
CA SER A 22 -11.01 5.74 -27.03
C SER A 22 -12.39 6.21 -27.52
N PRO A 23 -13.08 7.12 -26.81
CA PRO A 23 -14.41 7.59 -27.22
C PRO A 23 -14.40 8.34 -28.56
N SER A 24 -13.26 8.93 -28.93
CA SER A 24 -13.03 9.58 -30.22
C SER A 24 -11.53 9.47 -30.59
N PRO A 25 -11.15 9.69 -31.87
CA PRO A 25 -9.76 9.63 -32.29
C PRO A 25 -8.87 10.58 -31.49
N GLY A 26 -7.78 10.07 -30.92
CA GLY A 26 -6.80 10.85 -30.14
C GLY A 26 -7.19 11.14 -28.69
N VAL A 27 -8.37 10.74 -28.22
CA VAL A 27 -8.79 10.88 -26.83
C VAL A 27 -8.72 9.52 -26.15
N TYR A 28 -7.91 9.41 -25.09
CA TYR A 28 -7.78 8.18 -24.31
C TYR A 28 -8.19 8.42 -22.85
N LEU A 29 -9.22 7.69 -22.40
CA LEU A 29 -9.72 7.77 -21.03
C LEU A 29 -9.44 6.46 -20.31
N ILE A 30 -8.83 6.53 -19.13
CA ILE A 30 -8.57 5.34 -18.31
C ILE A 30 -9.90 4.67 -17.95
N ALA A 31 -10.11 3.47 -18.46
CA ALA A 31 -11.26 2.61 -18.20
C ALA A 31 -11.02 1.69 -16.99
N GLY A 32 -9.78 1.31 -16.76
CA GLY A 32 -9.40 0.43 -15.65
C GLY A 32 -7.89 0.36 -15.45
N CYS A 33 -7.49 -0.38 -14.43
CA CYS A 33 -6.09 -0.68 -14.14
C CYS A 33 -5.96 -2.14 -13.74
N PHE A 34 -4.82 -2.76 -14.06
CA PHE A 34 -4.47 -4.09 -13.61
C PHE A 34 -3.03 -4.15 -13.10
N VAL A 35 -2.73 -5.23 -12.37
CA VAL A 35 -1.43 -5.46 -11.74
C VAL A 35 -0.37 -5.71 -12.82
N LYS A 36 0.76 -5.02 -12.72
CA LYS A 36 1.93 -5.21 -13.60
C LYS A 36 3.19 -5.63 -12.83
N LYS A 37 3.21 -5.45 -11.52
CA LYS A 37 4.39 -5.70 -10.68
C LYS A 37 4.95 -7.12 -10.75
N TYR A 38 4.09 -8.11 -11.01
CA TYR A 38 4.42 -9.53 -11.04
C TYR A 38 4.08 -10.14 -12.40
N GLU A 39 4.82 -9.71 -13.43
CA GLU A 39 4.64 -10.14 -14.82
C GLU A 39 5.24 -11.52 -15.14
N GLY A 40 5.98 -12.14 -14.23
CA GLY A 40 6.66 -13.40 -14.44
C GLY A 40 7.61 -13.35 -15.64
N GLU A 41 7.61 -14.42 -16.43
CA GLU A 41 8.41 -14.55 -17.64
C GLU A 41 7.58 -14.94 -18.86
N GLN A 42 8.15 -14.73 -20.04
CA GLN A 42 7.60 -15.22 -21.30
C GLN A 42 8.32 -16.51 -21.69
N ASN A 43 7.59 -17.62 -21.79
CA ASN A 43 8.12 -18.92 -22.18
C ASN A 43 7.33 -19.46 -23.38
N GLN A 44 7.98 -19.64 -24.53
CA GLN A 44 7.41 -20.21 -25.76
C GLN A 44 6.02 -19.65 -26.14
N GLY A 45 5.85 -18.32 -26.09
CA GLY A 45 4.58 -17.68 -26.45
C GLY A 45 3.53 -17.67 -25.33
N SER A 46 3.79 -18.30 -24.19
CA SER A 46 2.94 -18.22 -22.99
C SER A 46 3.56 -17.36 -21.89
N ARG A 47 2.71 -16.76 -21.07
CA ARG A 47 3.07 -16.03 -19.85
C ARG A 47 3.10 -17.00 -18.67
N VAL A 48 4.22 -17.07 -17.95
CA VAL A 48 4.36 -17.92 -16.77
C VAL A 48 4.62 -17.04 -15.55
N TYR A 49 3.76 -17.10 -14.54
CA TYR A 49 3.88 -16.29 -13.33
C TYR A 49 4.85 -16.92 -12.33
N THR A 50 6.13 -16.59 -12.47
CA THR A 50 7.24 -17.17 -11.70
C THR A 50 7.92 -16.21 -10.72
N ASN A 51 7.40 -14.99 -10.54
CA ASN A 51 8.02 -14.06 -9.59
C ASN A 51 7.92 -14.57 -8.16
N ASP A 52 8.99 -14.33 -7.40
CA ASP A 52 8.95 -14.42 -5.95
C ASP A 52 7.98 -13.39 -5.35
N PHE A 53 7.40 -13.75 -4.21
CA PHE A 53 6.59 -12.83 -3.42
C PHE A 53 7.42 -12.25 -2.26
N PRO A 54 7.91 -10.99 -2.37
CA PRO A 54 8.78 -10.43 -1.36
C PRO A 54 8.01 -10.16 -0.07
N ILE A 55 8.40 -10.87 1.01
CA ILE A 55 7.86 -10.62 2.36
C ILE A 55 8.57 -9.43 3.01
N TYR A 56 9.90 -9.37 2.89
CA TYR A 56 10.71 -8.25 3.39
C TYR A 56 11.76 -7.86 2.36
N ARG A 57 12.04 -6.56 2.29
CA ARG A 57 13.10 -5.97 1.46
C ARG A 57 13.52 -4.64 2.04
N TYR A 58 14.68 -4.14 1.61
CA TYR A 58 15.34 -3.00 2.26
C TYR A 58 14.49 -1.72 2.34
N ALA A 59 13.65 -1.43 1.35
CA ALA A 59 12.74 -0.27 1.43
C ALA A 59 11.73 -0.40 2.59
N ASP A 60 11.30 -1.63 2.94
CA ASP A 60 10.41 -1.86 4.09
C ASP A 60 11.14 -1.53 5.39
N LEU A 61 12.40 -1.95 5.53
CA LEU A 61 13.23 -1.59 6.67
C LEU A 61 13.39 -0.07 6.82
N LEU A 62 13.73 0.64 5.73
CA LEU A 62 13.87 2.10 5.76
C LEU A 62 12.59 2.77 6.23
N LEU A 63 11.44 2.36 5.67
CA LEU A 63 10.16 2.99 6.02
C LEU A 63 9.67 2.57 7.43
N LEU A 64 10.05 1.41 7.94
CA LEU A 64 9.79 1.04 9.35
C LEU A 64 10.67 1.85 10.31
N ILE A 65 11.94 2.13 9.95
CA ILE A 65 12.80 3.04 10.72
C ILE A 65 12.21 4.46 10.73
N ALA A 66 11.73 4.96 9.59
CA ALA A 66 11.05 6.25 9.51
C ALA A 66 9.81 6.30 10.42
N GLU A 67 8.97 5.25 10.39
CA GLU A 67 7.79 5.11 11.25
C GLU A 67 8.19 5.17 12.74
N ALA A 68 9.23 4.44 13.15
CA ALA A 68 9.75 4.46 14.51
C ALA A 68 10.30 5.84 14.91
N LYS A 69 11.04 6.52 14.03
CA LYS A 69 11.55 7.88 14.27
C LYS A 69 10.41 8.86 14.52
N ILE A 70 9.34 8.80 13.73
CA ILE A 70 8.15 9.65 13.92
C ILE A 70 7.54 9.44 15.32
N ILE A 71 7.41 8.19 15.76
CA ILE A 71 6.89 7.86 17.11
C ILE A 71 7.79 8.42 18.21
N LEU A 72 9.11 8.37 18.01
CA LEU A 72 10.11 8.90 18.95
C LEU A 72 10.31 10.43 18.86
N GLY A 73 9.53 11.14 18.03
CA GLY A 73 9.68 12.59 17.83
C GLY A 73 10.96 12.99 17.08
N GLN A 74 11.56 12.05 16.34
CA GLN A 74 12.78 12.25 15.54
C GLN A 74 12.45 12.54 14.08
N ASN A 75 13.43 13.08 13.35
CA ASN A 75 13.27 13.44 11.93
C ASN A 75 13.36 12.20 11.01
N PRO A 76 12.32 11.86 10.22
CA PRO A 76 12.30 10.70 9.32
C PRO A 76 12.84 10.97 7.91
N ALA A 77 13.33 12.19 7.63
CA ALA A 77 13.63 12.65 6.28
C ALA A 77 14.61 11.74 5.53
N THR A 78 15.65 11.24 6.20
CA THR A 78 16.69 10.42 5.57
C THR A 78 16.10 9.18 4.90
N GLU A 79 15.31 8.39 5.64
CA GLU A 79 14.78 7.13 5.14
C GLU A 79 13.69 7.33 4.08
N ILE A 80 12.79 8.31 4.29
CA ILE A 80 11.75 8.66 3.30
C ILE A 80 12.40 9.10 1.99
N ASN A 81 13.43 9.96 2.07
CA ASN A 81 14.08 10.52 0.89
C ASN A 81 14.90 9.48 0.13
N LEU A 82 15.48 8.48 0.79
CA LEU A 82 16.13 7.35 0.11
C LEU A 82 15.15 6.58 -0.77
N VAL A 83 13.93 6.33 -0.27
CA VAL A 83 12.90 5.61 -1.03
C VAL A 83 12.32 6.47 -2.15
N ARG A 84 12.03 7.75 -1.88
CA ARG A 84 11.56 8.70 -2.90
C ARG A 84 12.61 8.89 -4.00
N ALA A 85 13.86 9.10 -3.65
CA ALA A 85 14.95 9.26 -4.62
C ALA A 85 15.01 8.08 -5.59
N ARG A 86 14.89 6.85 -5.08
CA ARG A 86 14.84 5.65 -5.93
C ARG A 86 13.57 5.59 -6.78
N GLY A 87 12.40 5.91 -6.22
CA GLY A 87 11.12 5.92 -6.95
C GLY A 87 11.09 6.90 -8.13
N TYR A 88 11.61 8.11 -7.93
CA TYR A 88 11.67 9.14 -8.96
C TYR A 88 12.90 9.04 -9.88
N GLY A 89 13.98 8.38 -9.43
CA GLY A 89 15.21 8.19 -10.22
C GLY A 89 15.79 9.53 -10.68
N ALA A 90 16.06 9.66 -11.98
CA ALA A 90 16.60 10.88 -12.58
C ALA A 90 15.67 12.11 -12.46
N ASN A 91 14.37 11.90 -12.23
CA ASN A 91 13.41 12.99 -12.00
C ASN A 91 13.40 13.48 -10.56
N TYR A 92 14.16 12.86 -9.65
CA TYR A 92 14.14 13.23 -8.24
C TYR A 92 14.73 14.63 -8.03
N ASN A 93 13.91 15.52 -7.50
CA ASN A 93 14.33 16.84 -7.03
C ASN A 93 14.05 16.93 -5.53
N ALA A 94 15.11 17.01 -4.72
CA ALA A 94 14.98 17.04 -3.27
C ALA A 94 14.14 18.23 -2.77
N GLY A 95 14.21 19.38 -3.45
CA GLY A 95 13.52 20.61 -3.07
C GLY A 95 12.00 20.60 -3.33
N THR A 96 11.51 19.71 -4.19
CA THR A 96 10.07 19.63 -4.52
C THR A 96 9.44 18.27 -4.24
N LEU A 97 10.21 17.18 -4.40
CA LEU A 97 9.75 15.81 -4.21
C LEU A 97 10.27 15.19 -2.91
N GLY A 98 11.37 15.70 -2.35
CA GLY A 98 11.87 15.25 -1.05
C GLY A 98 10.92 15.64 0.09
N TYR A 99 10.90 14.85 1.16
CA TYR A 99 10.32 15.23 2.44
C TYR A 99 11.16 16.34 3.08
N PRO A 100 10.56 17.39 3.68
CA PRO A 100 9.12 17.59 3.91
C PRO A 100 8.45 18.55 2.91
N ASN A 101 8.77 18.47 1.62
CA ASN A 101 8.41 19.50 0.63
C ASN A 101 7.08 19.22 -0.10
N GLN A 102 6.39 18.12 0.19
CA GLN A 102 5.07 17.81 -0.38
C GLN A 102 3.95 18.16 0.60
N ALA A 103 2.76 18.49 0.11
CA ALA A 103 1.61 18.84 0.97
C ALA A 103 1.24 17.76 1.99
N VAL A 104 1.43 16.47 1.64
CA VAL A 104 1.19 15.35 2.56
C VAL A 104 2.20 15.32 3.72
N ASP A 105 3.37 15.92 3.55
CA ASP A 105 4.47 15.90 4.51
C ASP A 105 4.19 16.78 5.74
N ALA A 106 3.14 17.61 5.69
CA ALA A 106 2.65 18.36 6.83
C ALA A 106 2.23 17.46 8.01
N ASP A 107 1.82 16.22 7.74
CA ASP A 107 1.66 15.18 8.76
C ASP A 107 2.65 14.03 8.47
N PRO A 108 3.71 13.86 9.29
CA PRO A 108 4.70 12.80 9.10
C PRO A 108 4.09 11.40 9.05
N LYS A 109 2.99 11.15 9.78
CA LYS A 109 2.29 9.85 9.77
C LYS A 109 1.60 9.60 8.43
N GLN A 110 1.01 10.64 7.84
CA GLN A 110 0.43 10.54 6.49
C GLN A 110 1.50 10.42 5.42
N ALA A 111 2.63 11.12 5.58
CA ALA A 111 3.78 11.03 4.70
C ALA A 111 4.29 9.58 4.61
N ILE A 112 4.51 8.93 5.76
CA ILE A 112 4.99 7.55 5.78
C ILE A 112 3.93 6.57 5.28
N LEU A 113 2.65 6.75 5.64
CA LEU A 113 1.57 5.92 5.12
C LEU A 113 1.42 6.01 3.59
N GLN A 114 1.61 7.19 3.02
CA GLN A 114 1.57 7.40 1.58
C GLN A 114 2.79 6.77 0.91
N GLU A 115 4.00 6.97 1.45
CA GLU A 115 5.21 6.39 0.87
C GLU A 115 5.17 4.86 0.89
N ARG A 116 4.74 4.25 2.00
CA ARG A 116 4.50 2.81 2.11
C ARG A 116 3.42 2.33 1.13
N PHE A 117 2.35 3.11 0.95
CA PHE A 117 1.30 2.78 -0.02
C PHE A 117 1.85 2.74 -1.45
N PHE A 118 2.68 3.70 -1.86
CA PHE A 118 3.27 3.72 -3.19
C PHE A 118 4.33 2.64 -3.40
N GLU A 119 5.15 2.40 -2.38
CA GLU A 119 6.25 1.46 -2.44
C GLU A 119 5.77 -0.01 -2.47
N PHE A 120 4.75 -0.34 -1.68
CA PHE A 120 4.33 -1.72 -1.42
C PHE A 120 2.98 -2.12 -2.04
N ILE A 121 2.58 -1.47 -3.14
CA ILE A 121 1.39 -1.92 -3.88
C ILE A 121 1.59 -3.38 -4.28
N PHE A 122 0.58 -4.19 -4.00
CA PHE A 122 0.54 -5.63 -4.22
C PHE A 122 1.48 -6.48 -3.33
N GLU A 123 2.05 -5.91 -2.26
CA GLU A 123 2.92 -6.63 -1.30
C GLU A 123 2.26 -6.88 0.08
N GLY A 124 0.93 -6.75 0.17
CA GLY A 124 0.18 -7.13 1.39
C GLY A 124 0.38 -6.21 2.62
N LYS A 125 0.92 -4.99 2.46
CA LYS A 125 1.28 -4.13 3.61
C LYS A 125 0.18 -3.21 4.10
N ARG A 126 -0.65 -2.68 3.20
CA ARG A 126 -1.53 -1.53 3.49
C ARG A 126 -2.47 -1.73 4.68
N TRP A 127 -3.09 -2.90 4.83
CA TRP A 127 -3.98 -3.16 5.97
C TRP A 127 -3.23 -3.07 7.30
N HIS A 128 -2.08 -3.73 7.40
CA HIS A 128 -1.27 -3.73 8.60
C HIS A 128 -0.67 -2.36 8.91
N ASP A 129 -0.32 -1.59 7.87
CA ASP A 129 0.13 -0.20 8.05
C ASP A 129 -0.95 0.67 8.71
N LEU A 130 -2.21 0.53 8.26
CA LEU A 130 -3.34 1.24 8.88
C LEU A 130 -3.59 0.75 10.31
N ARG A 131 -3.56 -0.56 10.55
CA ARG A 131 -3.73 -1.15 11.89
C ARG A 131 -2.68 -0.65 12.89
N ARG A 132 -1.41 -0.53 12.49
CA ARG A 132 -0.35 -0.02 13.36
C ARG A 132 -0.49 1.47 13.68
N MET A 133 -1.00 2.26 12.74
CA MET A 133 -1.26 3.69 12.97
C MET A 133 -2.47 3.96 13.86
N GLY A 134 -3.36 2.96 14.00
CA GLY A 134 -4.51 2.97 14.88
C GLY A 134 -5.85 2.87 14.14
N ASP A 135 -6.88 2.44 14.88
CA ASP A 135 -8.21 2.15 14.33
C ASP A 135 -8.83 3.31 13.55
N SER A 136 -8.59 4.56 13.96
CA SER A 136 -9.06 5.75 13.25
C SER A 136 -8.57 5.81 11.80
N TYR A 137 -7.33 5.37 11.53
CA TYR A 137 -6.78 5.30 10.17
C TYR A 137 -7.45 4.19 9.36
N VAL A 138 -7.85 3.08 9.98
CA VAL A 138 -8.63 2.05 9.31
C VAL A 138 -9.99 2.62 8.88
N PHE A 139 -10.69 3.31 9.78
CA PHE A 139 -12.01 3.88 9.50
C PHE A 139 -11.95 4.99 8.43
N GLN A 140 -10.87 5.79 8.42
CA GLN A 140 -10.68 6.86 7.44
C GLN A 140 -10.37 6.33 6.03
N HIS A 141 -9.74 5.15 5.92
CA HIS A 141 -9.19 4.66 4.65
C HIS A 141 -9.83 3.37 4.14
N THR A 142 -10.82 2.82 4.82
CA THR A 142 -11.53 1.59 4.43
C THR A 142 -13.05 1.77 4.59
N SER A 143 -13.82 0.74 4.25
CA SER A 143 -15.26 0.72 4.46
C SER A 143 -15.68 0.26 5.87
N VAL A 144 -14.73 -0.02 6.76
CA VAL A 144 -15.04 -0.40 8.15
C VAL A 144 -15.52 0.84 8.90
N LEU A 145 -16.74 0.78 9.43
CA LEU A 145 -17.33 1.85 10.22
C LEU A 145 -16.88 1.75 11.68
N GLN A 146 -16.81 2.88 12.38
CA GLN A 146 -16.49 2.91 13.81
C GLN A 146 -17.51 2.13 14.66
N SER A 147 -18.79 2.13 14.27
CA SER A 147 -19.85 1.32 14.90
C SER A 147 -19.65 -0.19 14.69
N GLU A 148 -18.80 -0.57 13.74
CA GLU A 148 -18.47 -1.95 13.40
C GLU A 148 -16.98 -2.25 13.67
N ALA A 149 -16.38 -1.57 14.66
CA ALA A 149 -14.96 -1.67 14.95
C ALA A 149 -14.46 -3.12 15.17
N PHE A 150 -15.34 -4.04 15.58
CA PHE A 150 -15.01 -5.47 15.67
C PHE A 150 -14.54 -6.09 14.34
N LYS A 151 -14.91 -5.50 13.18
CA LYS A 151 -14.46 -5.93 11.84
C LYS A 151 -12.99 -5.63 11.55
N VAL A 152 -12.26 -4.97 12.46
CA VAL A 152 -10.80 -4.88 12.36
C VAL A 152 -10.11 -6.23 12.63
N LEU A 153 -10.83 -7.19 13.21
CA LEU A 153 -10.43 -8.58 13.30
C LEU A 153 -11.31 -9.44 12.40
N TRP A 154 -10.75 -10.56 11.95
CA TRP A 154 -11.47 -11.54 11.13
C TRP A 154 -12.31 -12.46 12.02
N PRO A 155 -13.49 -12.90 11.55
CA PRO A 155 -14.25 -13.92 12.25
C PRO A 155 -13.58 -15.29 12.12
N ILE A 156 -13.89 -16.18 13.05
CA ILE A 156 -13.60 -17.60 12.94
C ILE A 156 -14.68 -18.25 12.09
N ASP A 157 -14.29 -19.11 11.15
CA ASP A 157 -15.23 -19.83 10.30
C ASP A 157 -16.08 -20.84 11.10
N ARG A 158 -17.25 -21.16 10.56
CA ARG A 158 -18.25 -21.99 11.25
C ARG A 158 -17.77 -23.43 11.51
N ASN A 159 -17.01 -24.01 10.59
CA ASN A 159 -16.56 -25.39 10.72
C ASN A 159 -15.54 -25.52 11.85
N SER A 160 -14.62 -24.55 11.96
CA SER A 160 -13.66 -24.48 13.06
C SER A 160 -14.36 -24.41 14.42
N LEU A 161 -15.37 -23.55 14.57
CA LEU A 161 -16.15 -23.44 15.83
C LEU A 161 -16.97 -24.70 16.14
N THR A 162 -17.54 -25.35 15.11
CA THR A 162 -18.33 -26.58 15.28
C THR A 162 -17.45 -27.75 15.75
N ASN A 163 -16.25 -27.87 15.17
CA ASN A 163 -15.34 -28.99 15.43
C ASN A 163 -14.53 -28.83 16.72
N ASN A 164 -14.41 -27.61 17.26
CA ASN A 164 -13.68 -27.35 18.49
C ASN A 164 -14.48 -26.45 19.44
N ARG A 165 -15.15 -27.07 20.42
CA ARG A 165 -15.97 -26.38 21.43
C ARG A 165 -15.18 -25.47 22.38
N ALA A 166 -13.85 -25.55 22.38
CA ALA A 166 -13.01 -24.64 23.16
C ALA A 166 -12.76 -23.31 22.44
N LEU A 167 -13.04 -23.21 21.14
CA LEU A 167 -12.93 -21.95 20.40
C LEU A 167 -14.12 -21.04 20.73
N VAL A 168 -13.82 -19.78 20.97
CA VAL A 168 -14.80 -18.70 21.13
C VAL A 168 -14.66 -17.77 19.93
N GLN A 169 -15.79 -17.31 19.39
CA GLN A 169 -15.80 -16.38 18.26
C GLN A 169 -15.01 -15.09 18.59
N THR A 170 -14.38 -14.51 17.57
CA THR A 170 -13.76 -13.19 17.65
C THR A 170 -14.75 -12.16 18.20
N PRO A 171 -14.40 -11.40 19.26
CA PRO A 171 -15.33 -10.49 19.92
C PRO A 171 -16.05 -9.54 18.96
N GLY A 172 -17.37 -9.35 19.18
CA GLY A 172 -18.23 -8.48 18.39
C GLY A 172 -18.92 -9.17 17.20
N TYR A 173 -18.43 -10.31 16.73
CA TYR A 173 -19.18 -11.13 15.77
C TYR A 173 -20.25 -11.96 16.49
N PRO A 174 -21.38 -12.27 15.83
CA PRO A 174 -22.40 -13.14 16.39
C PRO A 174 -21.84 -14.52 16.76
N ALA A 175 -22.17 -14.99 17.97
CA ALA A 175 -21.98 -16.39 18.32
C ALA A 175 -22.94 -17.25 17.47
N PHE A 176 -22.47 -18.39 17.00
CA PHE A 176 -23.28 -19.35 16.24
C PHE A 176 -23.90 -20.40 17.16
#